data_AF-A0A7S0E5H2-F1
#
_entry.id   AF-A0A7S0E5H2-F1
#
_cell.length_a   1.000
_cell.length_b   1.000
_cell.length_c   1.000
_cell.angle_alpha   90.00
_cell.angle_beta   90.00
_cell.angle_gamma   90.00
#
_symmetry.space_group_name_H-M   'P 1'
#
loop_
_entity.id
_entity.type
_entity.pdbx_description
1 polymer ?
#
loop_
_entity_poly.entity_id
_entity_poly.type
_entity_poly.pdbx_seq_one_letter_code
_entity_poly.pdbx_strand_id
1 'polypeptide(L)'
;VQKLFAAGIAAGEANFAKGIIGAPWFYNKIVFKKVQALLGGKLKFAGTGSAPLAPKAQMFVQTAFNCPVRQGYGLTETCGASCTQNACDNTSGVVGPPTASTVIKLKDWEEGMYKISDANRPDIGMPRGEVLIGGPMVCMGYLVDKDKPDAEVVKKNAEEFSTCSLGHRWFHTGDIGQITVDGQLQIIDRKKDLVKLQMGEYVALSKVENALKSSKYTALPMVYATSTMSYAIALICPNVPNLKALAATLGVDADDVGAMCANKDVLAAVLKDVKETCAAAKLAKFEMPAKVILIEELWTPENDMLTAVQKLKRREIVAKHKAAIDTVYV
;
A
#
# COMPACT_ATOMS: atom_id res chain seq x y z
N VAL A 1 8.19 30.32 1.50
CA VAL A 1 6.96 29.49 1.63
C VAL A 1 7.27 28.02 1.84
N GLN A 2 8.04 27.34 0.97
CA GLN A 2 8.36 25.91 1.11
C GLN A 2 9.01 25.53 2.46
N LYS A 3 9.98 26.31 2.97
CA LYS A 3 10.58 26.07 4.30
C LYS A 3 9.57 26.13 5.44
N LEU A 4 8.62 27.07 5.38
CA LEU A 4 7.57 27.23 6.38
C LEU A 4 6.55 26.08 6.30
N PHE A 5 6.25 25.61 5.10
CA PHE A 5 5.41 24.43 4.88
C PHE A 5 6.05 23.16 5.45
N ALA A 6 7.33 22.92 5.14
CA ALA A 6 8.08 21.78 5.67
C ALA A 6 8.16 21.82 7.21
N ALA A 7 8.42 22.99 7.80
CA ALA A 7 8.41 23.16 9.25
C ALA A 7 7.02 22.89 9.86
N GLY A 8 5.95 23.32 9.19
CA GLY A 8 4.58 23.03 9.61
C GLY A 8 4.25 21.54 9.57
N ILE A 9 4.71 20.81 8.55
CA ILE A 9 4.55 19.36 8.47
C ILE A 9 5.31 18.67 9.60
N ALA A 10 6.59 18.99 9.80
CA ALA A 10 7.39 18.40 10.89
C ALA A 10 6.77 18.65 12.28
N ALA A 11 6.22 19.85 12.51
CA ALA A 11 5.50 20.16 13.75
C ALA A 11 4.20 19.35 13.90
N GLY A 12 3.49 19.09 12.81
CA GLY A 12 2.33 18.20 12.80
C GLY A 12 2.69 16.73 13.04
N GLU A 13 3.81 16.25 12.51
CA GLU A 13 4.32 14.90 12.79
C GLU A 13 4.66 14.74 14.29
N ALA A 14 5.25 15.77 14.90
CA ALA A 14 5.51 15.78 16.34
C ALA A 14 4.21 15.80 17.17
N ASN A 15 3.16 16.49 16.71
CA ASN A 15 1.83 16.44 17.32
C ASN A 15 1.18 15.07 17.16
N PHE A 16 1.31 14.45 15.99
CA PHE A 16 0.77 13.13 15.70
C PHE A 16 1.31 12.09 16.69
N ALA A 17 2.61 12.11 16.95
CA ALA A 17 3.26 11.23 17.93
C ALA A 17 2.75 11.42 19.38
N LYS A 18 2.14 12.57 19.68
CA LYS A 18 1.51 12.88 20.98
C LYS A 18 0.01 12.61 21.00
N GLY A 19 -0.56 12.04 19.93
CA GLY A 19 -2.01 11.83 19.79
C GLY A 19 -2.80 13.09 19.42
N ILE A 20 -2.13 14.16 19.01
CA ILE A 20 -2.76 15.44 18.65
C ILE A 20 -3.02 15.49 17.14
N ILE A 21 -4.20 15.95 16.75
CA ILE A 21 -4.60 16.15 15.36
C ILE A 21 -4.08 17.50 14.85
N GLY A 22 -3.45 17.50 13.66
CA GLY A 22 -3.03 18.72 12.98
C GLY A 22 -1.71 19.33 13.46
N ALA A 23 -1.39 20.50 12.93
CA ALA A 23 -0.21 21.28 13.32
C ALA A 23 -0.52 22.32 14.41
N PRO A 24 0.48 22.91 15.07
CA PRO A 24 0.27 24.04 15.97
C PRO A 24 -0.52 25.19 15.32
N TRP A 25 -1.25 25.95 16.15
CA TRP A 25 -2.24 26.95 15.70
C TRP A 25 -1.73 27.92 14.63
N PHE A 26 -0.46 28.34 14.74
CA PHE A 26 0.19 29.26 13.82
C PHE A 26 0.29 28.68 12.41
N TYR A 27 0.77 27.43 12.29
CA TYR A 27 0.89 26.74 11.01
C TYR A 27 -0.49 26.44 10.43
N ASN A 28 -1.45 26.01 11.25
CA ASN A 28 -2.81 25.77 10.81
C ASN A 28 -3.46 27.02 10.20
N LYS A 29 -3.34 28.19 10.86
CA LYS A 29 -3.96 29.43 10.36
C LYS A 29 -3.27 30.01 9.13
N ILE A 30 -1.94 29.94 9.04
CA ILE A 30 -1.16 30.69 8.04
C ILE A 30 -0.76 29.82 6.86
N VAL A 31 -0.35 28.57 7.11
CA VAL A 31 0.16 27.66 6.08
C VAL A 31 -0.96 26.79 5.53
N PHE A 32 -1.67 26.09 6.41
CA PHE A 32 -2.60 25.03 6.00
C PHE A 32 -4.00 25.52 5.68
N LYS A 33 -4.40 26.73 6.08
CA LYS A 33 -5.73 27.30 5.79
C LYS A 33 -6.10 27.27 4.31
N LYS A 34 -5.13 27.53 3.41
CA LYS A 34 -5.36 27.45 1.95
C LYS A 34 -5.58 26.01 1.48
N VAL A 35 -4.83 25.06 2.03
CA VAL A 35 -4.98 23.62 1.73
C VAL A 35 -6.33 23.11 2.22
N GLN A 36 -6.71 23.47 3.46
CA GLN A 36 -7.99 23.11 4.05
C GLN A 36 -9.18 23.67 3.24
N ALA A 37 -9.04 24.88 2.68
CA ALA A 37 -10.07 25.49 1.84
C ALA A 37 -10.35 24.71 0.54
N LEU A 38 -9.42 23.89 0.05
CA LEU A 38 -9.64 23.03 -1.12
C LEU A 38 -10.78 22.03 -0.90
N LEU A 39 -11.03 21.62 0.35
CA LEU A 39 -12.15 20.77 0.77
C LEU A 39 -13.21 21.55 1.57
N GLY A 40 -13.28 22.88 1.37
CA GLY A 40 -14.25 23.76 2.03
C GLY A 40 -13.94 24.15 3.48
N GLY A 41 -12.81 23.71 4.04
CA GLY A 41 -12.30 24.16 5.36
C GLY A 41 -13.10 23.68 6.57
N LYS A 42 -14.07 22.78 6.39
CA LYS A 42 -14.96 22.26 7.44
C LYS A 42 -14.82 20.75 7.64
N LEU A 43 -13.76 20.14 7.10
CA LEU A 43 -13.52 18.70 7.23
C LEU A 43 -13.29 18.34 8.71
N LYS A 44 -14.10 17.41 9.22
CA LYS A 44 -14.02 16.95 10.62
C LYS A 44 -13.45 15.54 10.77
N PHE A 45 -13.52 14.75 9.71
CA PHE A 45 -13.12 13.36 9.71
C PHE A 45 -12.88 12.88 8.27
N ALA A 46 -11.87 12.06 8.07
CA ALA A 46 -11.60 11.41 6.80
C ALA A 46 -11.40 9.90 7.02
N GLY A 47 -12.09 9.09 6.24
CA GLY A 47 -11.92 7.64 6.20
C GLY A 47 -11.20 7.23 4.92
N THR A 48 -10.31 6.25 5.01
CA THR A 48 -9.67 5.60 3.86
C THR A 48 -9.85 4.08 3.94
N GLY A 49 -9.84 3.42 2.79
CA GLY A 49 -9.92 1.95 2.70
C GLY A 49 -9.58 1.49 1.29
N SER A 50 -9.96 0.25 0.94
CA SER A 50 -9.72 -0.40 -0.35
C SER A 50 -8.26 -0.75 -0.69
N ALA A 51 -7.30 0.06 -0.24
CA ALA A 51 -5.87 -0.15 -0.40
C ALA A 51 -5.10 0.32 0.86
N PRO A 52 -3.92 -0.26 1.13
CA PRO A 52 -3.10 0.13 2.27
C PRO A 52 -2.65 1.60 2.16
N LEU A 53 -2.75 2.35 3.27
CA LEU A 53 -2.25 3.72 3.37
C LEU A 53 -0.91 3.76 4.11
N ALA A 54 0.10 4.38 3.49
CA ALA A 54 1.40 4.56 4.11
C ALA A 54 1.30 5.45 5.37
N PRO A 55 1.99 5.11 6.48
CA PRO A 55 1.99 5.90 7.72
C PRO A 55 2.26 7.39 7.52
N LYS A 56 3.28 7.70 6.70
CA LYS A 56 3.67 9.08 6.40
C LYS A 56 2.58 9.85 5.64
N ALA A 57 1.86 9.18 4.74
CA ALA A 57 0.75 9.78 4.02
C ALA A 57 -0.43 10.07 4.96
N GLN A 58 -0.75 9.15 5.87
CA GLN A 58 -1.77 9.37 6.91
C GLN A 58 -1.44 10.60 7.77
N MET A 59 -0.21 10.67 8.28
CA MET A 59 0.29 11.80 9.06
C MET A 59 0.24 13.12 8.28
N PHE A 60 0.67 13.11 7.02
CA PHE A 60 0.70 14.28 6.15
C PHE A 60 -0.71 14.83 5.92
N VAL A 61 -1.66 13.99 5.52
CA VAL A 61 -3.05 14.40 5.24
C VAL A 61 -3.71 14.90 6.52
N GLN A 62 -3.56 14.19 7.64
CA GLN A 62 -4.08 14.61 8.93
C GLN A 62 -3.52 15.97 9.37
N THR A 63 -2.22 16.19 9.16
CA THR A 63 -1.56 17.47 9.46
C THR A 63 -2.08 18.59 8.59
N ALA A 64 -2.10 18.37 7.27
CA ALA A 64 -2.45 19.39 6.29
C ALA A 64 -3.93 19.81 6.39
N PHE A 65 -4.83 18.87 6.64
CA PHE A 65 -6.26 19.14 6.73
C PHE A 65 -6.76 19.38 8.16
N ASN A 66 -5.91 19.20 9.17
CA ASN A 66 -6.26 19.37 10.58
C ASN A 66 -7.50 18.53 10.97
N CYS A 67 -7.57 17.29 10.48
CA CYS A 67 -8.67 16.37 10.74
C CYS A 67 -8.15 14.94 10.94
N PRO A 68 -8.79 14.12 11.79
CA PRO A 68 -8.44 12.71 11.92
C PRO A 68 -8.60 11.98 10.58
N VAL A 69 -7.55 11.24 10.20
CA VAL A 69 -7.55 10.33 9.05
C VAL A 69 -7.48 8.90 9.58
N ARG A 70 -8.51 8.10 9.29
CA ARG A 70 -8.67 6.74 9.83
C ARG A 70 -8.79 5.72 8.72
N GLN A 71 -8.18 4.56 8.95
CA GLN A 71 -8.21 3.44 8.01
C GLN A 71 -9.34 2.48 8.37
N GLY A 72 -9.95 1.91 7.33
CA GLY A 72 -10.87 0.79 7.41
C GLY A 72 -10.43 -0.32 6.46
N TYR A 73 -10.57 -1.56 6.91
CA TYR A 73 -10.29 -2.75 6.12
C TYR A 73 -11.56 -3.58 5.96
N GLY A 74 -11.74 -4.12 4.76
CA GLY A 74 -12.97 -4.74 4.36
C GLY A 74 -12.94 -5.19 2.91
N LEU A 75 -13.75 -6.19 2.59
CA LEU A 75 -13.91 -6.72 1.25
C LEU A 75 -15.39 -6.79 0.88
N THR A 76 -15.67 -7.02 -0.40
CA THR A 76 -17.04 -7.19 -0.88
C THR A 76 -17.72 -8.38 -0.20
N GLU A 77 -16.95 -9.45 -0.02
CA GLU A 77 -17.36 -10.72 0.60
C GLU A 77 -17.70 -10.58 2.09
N THR A 78 -17.30 -9.49 2.73
CA THR A 78 -17.56 -9.18 4.14
C THR A 78 -18.48 -7.99 4.35
N CYS A 79 -19.19 -7.57 3.28
CA CYS A 79 -20.10 -6.43 3.27
C CYS A 79 -19.43 -5.10 3.66
N GLY A 80 -18.18 -4.90 3.23
CA GLY A 80 -17.43 -3.68 3.51
C GLY A 80 -16.63 -3.80 4.81
N ALA A 81 -16.75 -2.82 5.70
CA ALA A 81 -15.82 -2.65 6.82
C ALA A 81 -15.89 -3.81 7.83
N SER A 82 -14.78 -4.53 7.97
CA SER A 82 -14.57 -5.61 8.94
C SER A 82 -13.70 -5.14 10.13
N CYS A 83 -12.73 -4.26 9.85
CA CYS A 83 -11.96 -3.54 10.88
C CYS A 83 -11.99 -2.05 10.59
N THR A 84 -12.01 -1.24 11.65
CA THR A 84 -11.98 0.22 11.54
C THR A 84 -11.21 0.83 12.70
N GLN A 85 -10.31 1.77 12.40
CA GLN A 85 -9.67 2.55 13.45
C GLN A 85 -10.68 3.41 14.21
N ASN A 86 -10.49 3.52 15.52
CA ASN A 86 -11.29 4.42 16.35
C ASN A 86 -11.01 5.88 15.96
N ALA A 87 -12.00 6.77 16.07
CA ALA A 87 -11.83 8.19 15.81
C ALA A 87 -10.71 8.82 16.65
N CYS A 88 -10.48 8.35 17.87
CA CYS A 88 -9.41 8.83 18.75
C CYS A 88 -8.07 8.08 18.57
N ASP A 89 -8.03 7.02 17.77
CA ASP A 89 -6.81 6.23 17.53
C ASP A 89 -5.89 6.95 16.56
N ASN A 90 -4.72 7.36 17.04
CA ASN A 90 -3.71 8.05 16.23
C ASN A 90 -2.56 7.12 15.81
N THR A 91 -2.77 5.81 15.88
CA THR A 91 -1.82 4.82 15.40
C THR A 91 -1.82 4.80 13.87
N SER A 92 -0.66 4.60 13.26
CA SER A 92 -0.48 4.57 11.81
C SER A 92 -0.07 3.20 11.32
N GLY A 93 -0.44 2.85 10.09
CA GLY A 93 -0.08 1.56 9.48
C GLY A 93 -0.89 0.37 10.00
N VAL A 94 -1.97 0.63 10.74
CA VAL A 94 -2.93 -0.35 11.23
C VAL A 94 -4.32 -0.01 10.69
N VAL A 95 -5.19 -1.02 10.60
CA VAL A 95 -6.59 -0.84 10.16
C VAL A 95 -7.57 -0.83 11.34
N GLY A 96 -7.06 -1.01 12.55
CA GLY A 96 -7.81 -0.94 13.80
C GLY A 96 -8.37 -2.30 14.25
N PRO A 97 -9.17 -2.30 15.32
CA PRO A 97 -9.83 -3.49 15.83
C PRO A 97 -10.98 -3.95 14.91
N PRO A 98 -11.45 -5.20 15.08
CA PRO A 98 -12.67 -5.70 14.44
C PRO A 98 -13.89 -4.85 14.82
N THR A 99 -14.86 -4.71 13.91
CA THR A 99 -16.16 -4.11 14.23
C THR A 99 -16.99 -5.05 15.13
N ALA A 100 -18.07 -4.53 15.73
CA ALA A 100 -18.83 -5.22 16.79
C ALA A 100 -19.38 -6.62 16.41
N SER A 101 -19.54 -6.92 15.13
CA SER A 101 -20.03 -8.22 14.64
C SER A 101 -18.96 -9.07 13.98
N THR A 102 -17.71 -8.59 13.93
CA THR A 102 -16.62 -9.22 13.19
C THR A 102 -15.73 -10.01 14.14
N VAL A 103 -15.42 -11.25 13.75
CA VAL A 103 -14.41 -12.07 14.39
C VAL A 103 -13.22 -12.18 13.43
N ILE A 104 -12.02 -11.86 13.92
CA ILE A 104 -10.78 -12.05 13.17
C ILE A 104 -10.04 -13.27 13.72
N LYS A 105 -9.54 -14.10 12.81
CA LYS A 105 -8.67 -15.23 13.13
C LYS A 105 -7.46 -15.19 12.21
N LEU A 106 -6.27 -15.48 12.75
CA LEU A 106 -5.11 -15.75 11.93
C LEU A 106 -5.00 -17.25 11.67
N LYS A 107 -4.58 -17.62 10.46
CA LYS A 107 -4.25 -18.98 10.05
C LYS A 107 -2.81 -19.00 9.54
N ASP A 108 -2.01 -19.96 10.01
CA ASP A 108 -0.64 -20.12 9.54
C ASP A 108 -0.60 -20.27 8.02
N TRP A 109 0.36 -19.58 7.39
CA TRP A 109 0.69 -19.76 5.99
C TRP A 109 2.12 -20.26 5.89
N GLU A 110 2.24 -21.60 5.90
CA GLU A 110 3.51 -22.33 5.93
C GLU A 110 4.43 -21.97 4.77
N GLU A 111 3.89 -21.92 3.55
CA GLU A 111 4.66 -21.58 2.34
C GLU A 111 5.34 -20.20 2.47
N GLY A 112 4.60 -19.20 3.00
CA GLY A 112 5.08 -17.84 3.22
C GLY A 112 5.88 -17.62 4.49
N MET A 113 6.03 -18.64 5.34
CA MET A 113 6.68 -18.53 6.66
C MET A 113 6.03 -17.46 7.56
N TYR A 114 4.72 -17.25 7.43
CA TYR A 114 3.94 -16.39 8.31
C TYR A 114 3.19 -17.27 9.30
N LYS A 115 3.60 -17.22 10.58
CA LYS A 115 3.07 -18.09 11.61
C LYS A 115 2.56 -17.29 12.79
N ILE A 116 1.54 -17.82 13.45
CA ILE A 116 1.01 -17.27 14.70
C ILE A 116 2.10 -17.35 15.78
N SER A 117 2.95 -18.38 15.72
CA SER A 117 4.11 -18.54 16.62
C SER A 117 5.21 -17.48 16.45
N ASP A 118 5.18 -16.66 15.40
CA ASP A 118 6.08 -15.50 15.25
C ASP A 118 5.89 -14.47 16.39
N ALA A 119 4.80 -14.55 17.15
CA ALA A 119 4.63 -13.82 18.40
C ALA A 119 5.77 -14.05 19.40
N ASN A 120 6.39 -15.23 19.37
CA ASN A 120 7.47 -15.61 20.28
C ASN A 120 8.86 -15.28 19.72
N ARG A 121 8.95 -14.76 18.49
CA ARG A 121 10.23 -14.43 17.85
C ARG A 121 10.68 -13.03 18.26
N PRO A 122 11.91 -12.86 18.79
CA PRO A 122 12.40 -11.55 19.25
C PRO A 122 12.47 -10.47 18.16
N ASP A 123 12.66 -10.88 16.90
CA ASP A 123 12.81 -9.95 15.77
C ASP A 123 11.48 -9.52 15.13
N ILE A 124 10.36 -10.20 15.48
CA ILE A 124 9.01 -9.90 14.97
C ILE A 124 8.08 -9.48 16.12
N GLY A 125 7.95 -10.35 17.13
CA GLY A 125 7.18 -10.09 18.35
C GLY A 125 5.66 -10.01 18.15
N MET A 126 5.14 -10.46 17.01
CA MET A 126 3.71 -10.37 16.67
C MET A 126 3.24 -11.63 15.94
N PRO A 127 2.05 -12.16 16.23
CA PRO A 127 1.49 -13.28 15.49
C PRO A 127 1.11 -12.83 14.08
N ARG A 128 1.44 -13.65 13.08
CA ARG A 128 1.18 -13.35 11.67
C ARG A 128 0.51 -14.52 10.98
N GLY A 129 -0.18 -14.25 9.88
CA GLY A 129 -0.80 -15.30 9.09
C GLY A 129 -1.84 -14.77 8.13
N GLU A 130 -2.55 -15.67 7.48
CA GLU A 130 -3.75 -15.31 6.71
C GLU A 130 -4.84 -14.79 7.63
N VAL A 131 -5.41 -13.65 7.26
CA VAL A 131 -6.57 -13.08 7.94
C VAL A 131 -7.82 -13.85 7.50
N LEU A 132 -8.51 -14.45 8.45
CA LEU A 132 -9.84 -15.02 8.27
C LEU A 132 -10.84 -14.10 8.95
N ILE A 133 -11.94 -13.82 8.25
CA ILE A 133 -13.03 -12.99 8.76
C ILE A 133 -14.25 -13.87 8.99
N GLY A 134 -14.75 -13.89 10.21
CA GLY A 134 -15.97 -14.60 10.59
C GLY A 134 -17.03 -13.64 11.11
N GLY A 135 -18.30 -14.03 10.97
CA GLY A 135 -19.43 -13.27 11.50
C GLY A 135 -20.63 -13.26 10.55
N PRO A 136 -21.75 -12.63 10.96
CA PRO A 136 -22.97 -12.58 10.18
C PRO A 136 -22.83 -11.77 8.87
N MET A 137 -21.82 -10.89 8.76
CA MET A 137 -21.57 -10.10 7.55
C MET A 137 -20.91 -10.87 6.40
N VAL A 138 -20.42 -12.09 6.66
CA VAL A 138 -19.79 -12.88 5.59
C VAL A 138 -20.87 -13.31 4.60
N CYS A 139 -20.62 -13.08 3.31
CA CYS A 139 -21.56 -13.41 2.25
C CYS A 139 -21.77 -14.95 2.14
N MET A 140 -22.76 -15.38 1.34
CA MET A 140 -23.07 -16.80 1.14
C MET A 140 -22.10 -17.52 0.20
N GLY A 141 -21.14 -16.79 -0.37
CA GLY A 141 -20.32 -17.23 -1.48
C GLY A 141 -20.73 -16.54 -2.78
N TYR A 142 -19.96 -16.84 -3.83
CA TYR A 142 -20.23 -16.43 -5.19
C TYR A 142 -21.42 -17.19 -5.77
N LEU A 143 -22.20 -16.51 -6.62
CA LEU A 143 -23.36 -17.10 -7.27
C LEU A 143 -22.93 -18.23 -8.22
N VAL A 144 -23.41 -19.44 -7.95
CA VAL A 144 -23.24 -20.61 -8.83
C VAL A 144 -24.54 -20.83 -9.59
N ASP A 145 -24.46 -20.79 -10.92
CA ASP A 145 -25.58 -21.18 -11.79
C ASP A 145 -25.88 -22.67 -11.58
N LYS A 146 -27.15 -22.98 -11.27
CA LYS A 146 -27.59 -24.35 -10.97
C LYS A 146 -27.65 -25.22 -12.23
N ASP A 147 -27.95 -24.62 -13.38
CA ASP A 147 -28.10 -25.33 -14.65
C ASP A 147 -26.76 -25.47 -15.36
N LYS A 148 -25.82 -24.54 -15.12
CA LYS A 148 -24.48 -24.52 -15.70
C LYS A 148 -23.42 -24.13 -14.66
N PRO A 149 -23.11 -25.01 -13.69
CA PRO A 149 -22.14 -24.69 -12.65
C PRO A 149 -20.74 -24.50 -13.24
N ASP A 150 -20.18 -23.31 -13.03
CA ASP A 150 -18.77 -23.03 -13.33
C ASP A 150 -17.87 -23.68 -12.27
N ALA A 151 -17.01 -24.61 -12.70
CA ALA A 151 -16.12 -25.36 -11.83
C ALA A 151 -15.14 -24.44 -11.06
N GLU A 152 -14.69 -23.33 -11.65
CA GLU A 152 -13.80 -22.38 -11.00
C GLU A 152 -14.53 -21.62 -9.88
N VAL A 153 -15.80 -21.25 -10.09
CA VAL A 153 -16.61 -20.57 -9.07
C VAL A 153 -16.94 -21.51 -7.91
N VAL A 154 -17.26 -22.77 -8.21
CA VAL A 154 -17.51 -23.80 -7.19
C VAL A 154 -16.25 -24.04 -6.35
N LYS A 155 -15.09 -24.21 -7.00
CA LYS A 155 -13.80 -24.37 -6.33
C LYS A 155 -13.47 -23.15 -5.46
N LYS A 156 -13.63 -21.94 -6.00
CA LYS A 156 -13.39 -20.70 -5.28
C LYS A 156 -14.26 -20.58 -4.03
N ASN A 157 -15.54 -20.95 -4.12
CA ASN A 157 -16.43 -21.00 -2.95
C ASN A 157 -15.93 -21.98 -1.88
N ALA A 158 -15.49 -23.18 -2.27
CA ALA A 158 -15.00 -24.19 -1.34
C ALA A 158 -13.66 -23.82 -0.68
N GLU A 159 -12.81 -23.06 -1.38
CA GLU A 159 -11.51 -22.61 -0.87
C GLU A 159 -11.62 -21.36 0.01
N GLU A 160 -12.47 -20.40 -0.39
CA GLU A 160 -12.55 -19.10 0.27
C GLU A 160 -13.60 -19.03 1.39
N PHE A 161 -14.57 -19.95 1.44
CA PHE A 161 -15.60 -19.97 2.47
C PHE A 161 -15.61 -21.29 3.23
N SER A 162 -15.63 -21.22 4.55
CA SER A 162 -15.80 -22.39 5.41
C SER A 162 -16.80 -22.12 6.53
N THR A 163 -17.42 -23.17 7.06
CA THR A 163 -18.34 -23.07 8.20
C THR A 163 -17.76 -23.88 9.36
N CYS A 164 -17.66 -23.28 10.55
CA CYS A 164 -17.21 -24.03 11.73
C CYS A 164 -18.34 -24.86 12.35
N SER A 165 -18.02 -25.71 13.31
CA SER A 165 -18.99 -26.57 14.01
C SER A 165 -20.13 -25.82 14.71
N LEU A 166 -19.95 -24.52 14.99
CA LEU A 166 -20.97 -23.64 15.57
C LEU A 166 -21.87 -22.97 14.52
N GLY A 167 -21.73 -23.33 13.23
CA GLY A 167 -22.51 -22.74 12.14
C GLY A 167 -22.03 -21.35 11.69
N HIS A 168 -20.95 -20.82 12.26
CA HIS A 168 -20.39 -19.53 11.82
C HIS A 168 -19.60 -19.69 10.52
N ARG A 169 -19.89 -18.82 9.55
CA ARG A 169 -19.15 -18.72 8.30
C ARG A 169 -17.85 -17.94 8.51
N TRP A 170 -16.82 -18.40 7.83
CA TRP A 170 -15.49 -17.81 7.75
C TRP A 170 -15.16 -17.57 6.29
N PHE A 171 -14.59 -16.41 6.03
CA PHE A 171 -14.02 -16.03 4.75
C PHE A 171 -12.49 -16.01 4.85
N HIS A 172 -11.82 -16.78 4.01
CA HIS A 172 -10.37 -16.81 3.86
C HIS A 172 -9.99 -15.69 2.89
N THR A 173 -9.55 -14.56 3.44
CA THR A 173 -9.44 -13.30 2.67
C THR A 173 -8.38 -13.33 1.57
N GLY A 174 -7.43 -14.26 1.66
CA GLY A 174 -6.21 -14.24 0.88
C GLY A 174 -5.27 -13.08 1.24
N ASP A 175 -5.49 -12.40 2.37
CA ASP A 175 -4.63 -11.35 2.91
C ASP A 175 -3.77 -11.88 4.04
N ILE A 176 -2.51 -11.47 4.06
CA ILE A 176 -1.62 -11.70 5.19
C ILE A 176 -1.64 -10.48 6.09
N GLY A 177 -1.82 -10.72 7.38
CA GLY A 177 -1.81 -9.69 8.41
C GLY A 177 -1.09 -10.14 9.66
N GLN A 178 -0.96 -9.19 10.58
CA GLN A 178 -0.43 -9.42 11.92
C GLN A 178 -1.28 -8.69 12.95
N ILE A 179 -1.36 -9.24 14.16
CA ILE A 179 -2.00 -8.59 15.29
C ILE A 179 -0.93 -7.85 16.08
N THR A 180 -1.08 -6.54 16.22
CA THR A 180 -0.15 -5.74 17.02
C THR A 180 -0.25 -6.09 18.50
N VAL A 181 0.74 -5.69 19.28
CA VAL A 181 0.74 -5.87 20.74
C VAL A 181 -0.49 -5.25 21.42
N ASP A 182 -1.06 -4.20 20.81
CA ASP A 182 -2.26 -3.51 21.27
C ASP A 182 -3.56 -4.16 20.75
N GLY A 183 -3.48 -5.32 20.11
CA GLY A 183 -4.63 -6.08 19.61
C GLY A 183 -5.25 -5.54 18.32
N GLN A 184 -4.55 -4.66 17.59
CA GLN A 184 -5.05 -4.11 16.33
C GLN A 184 -4.62 -4.97 15.14
N LEU A 185 -5.45 -5.01 14.09
CA LEU A 185 -5.06 -5.66 12.85
C LEU A 185 -4.17 -4.72 12.03
N GLN A 186 -3.05 -5.26 11.55
CA GLN A 186 -2.20 -4.66 10.53
C GLN A 186 -2.14 -5.57 9.31
N ILE A 187 -2.47 -5.03 8.13
CA ILE A 187 -2.38 -5.76 6.87
C ILE A 187 -0.96 -5.64 6.34
N ILE A 188 -0.35 -6.77 5.97
CA ILE A 188 0.98 -6.84 5.38
C ILE A 188 0.87 -6.72 3.86
N ASP A 189 0.21 -7.67 3.21
CA ASP A 189 -0.08 -7.65 1.78
C ASP A 189 -1.09 -8.75 1.39
N ARG A 190 -1.53 -8.79 0.13
CA ARG A 190 -2.23 -9.96 -0.43
C ARG A 190 -1.25 -11.12 -0.53
N LYS A 191 -1.68 -12.35 -0.22
CA LYS A 191 -0.88 -13.59 -0.45
C LYS A 191 -0.29 -13.67 -1.85
N LYS A 192 -1.09 -13.30 -2.86
CA LYS A 192 -0.69 -13.34 -4.28
C LYS A 192 0.32 -12.24 -4.64
N ASP A 193 0.40 -11.17 -3.86
CA ASP A 193 1.35 -10.07 -4.04
C ASP A 193 2.62 -10.24 -3.19
N LEU A 194 2.72 -11.31 -2.39
CA LEU A 194 3.94 -11.70 -1.68
C LEU A 194 4.79 -12.58 -2.58
N VAL A 195 5.90 -12.04 -3.06
CA VAL A 195 6.81 -12.74 -3.96
C VAL A 195 8.03 -13.23 -3.20
N LYS A 196 8.27 -14.54 -3.25
CA LYS A 196 9.51 -15.16 -2.77
C LYS A 196 10.64 -14.86 -3.75
N LEU A 197 11.70 -14.20 -3.32
CA LEU A 197 12.94 -14.05 -4.10
C LEU A 197 13.75 -15.35 -4.09
N GLN A 198 14.74 -15.46 -4.98
CA GLN A 198 15.62 -16.63 -5.09
C GLN A 198 16.29 -17.01 -3.76
N MET A 199 16.58 -16.02 -2.90
CA MET A 199 17.21 -16.21 -1.59
C MET A 199 16.24 -16.66 -0.49
N GLY A 200 14.97 -16.88 -0.83
CA GLY A 200 13.94 -17.38 0.09
C GLY A 200 13.21 -16.30 0.88
N GLU A 201 13.64 -15.04 0.77
CA GLU A 201 12.98 -13.88 1.40
C GLU A 201 11.70 -13.50 0.64
N TYR A 202 10.65 -13.10 1.36
CA TYR A 202 9.39 -12.65 0.77
C TYR A 202 9.32 -11.12 0.72
N VAL A 203 9.06 -10.58 -0.47
CA VAL A 203 8.84 -9.15 -0.69
C VAL A 203 7.35 -8.86 -0.80
N ALA A 204 6.86 -7.96 0.05
CA ALA A 204 5.52 -7.38 -0.03
C ALA A 204 5.52 -6.23 -1.05
N LEU A 205 5.08 -6.51 -2.28
CA LEU A 205 5.16 -5.54 -3.38
C LEU A 205 4.40 -4.24 -3.04
N SER A 206 3.20 -4.36 -2.46
CA SER A 206 2.35 -3.21 -2.14
C SER A 206 2.97 -2.33 -1.04
N LYS A 207 3.70 -2.94 -0.10
CA LYS A 207 4.44 -2.22 0.94
C LYS A 207 5.51 -1.32 0.34
N VAL A 208 6.29 -1.86 -0.60
CA VAL A 208 7.34 -1.09 -1.29
C VAL A 208 6.71 0.01 -2.15
N GLU A 209 5.70 -0.30 -2.96
CA GLU A 209 4.98 0.68 -3.79
C GLU A 209 4.44 1.86 -2.99
N ASN A 210 3.84 1.58 -1.82
CA ASN A 210 3.33 2.63 -0.94
C ASN A 210 4.43 3.52 -0.36
N ALA A 211 5.62 2.97 -0.08
CA ALA A 211 6.77 3.80 0.28
C ALA A 211 7.19 4.69 -0.90
N LEU A 212 7.25 4.13 -2.12
CA LEU A 212 7.66 4.85 -3.32
C LEU A 212 6.72 6.00 -3.71
N LYS A 213 5.45 5.97 -3.32
CA LYS A 213 4.53 7.12 -3.49
C LYS A 213 5.00 8.39 -2.78
N SER A 214 5.93 8.29 -1.83
CA SER A 214 6.55 9.45 -1.17
C SER A 214 7.78 10.00 -1.90
N SER A 215 8.25 9.34 -2.96
CA SER A 215 9.36 9.81 -3.80
C SER A 215 8.96 11.05 -4.57
N LYS A 216 9.92 11.97 -4.76
CA LYS A 216 9.68 13.24 -5.49
C LYS A 216 9.43 13.00 -6.97
N TYR A 217 10.05 11.97 -7.53
CA TYR A 217 10.02 11.69 -8.96
C TYR A 217 8.95 10.70 -9.36
N THR A 218 8.21 10.14 -8.40
CA THR A 218 7.23 9.07 -8.64
C THR A 218 5.81 9.64 -8.68
N ALA A 219 5.10 9.45 -9.79
CA ALA A 219 3.66 9.67 -9.86
C ALA A 219 2.89 8.39 -9.52
N LEU A 220 3.23 7.28 -10.19
CA LEU A 220 2.69 5.95 -9.90
C LEU A 220 3.82 4.91 -9.92
N PRO A 221 4.04 4.16 -8.83
CA PRO A 221 4.98 3.05 -8.81
C PRO A 221 4.26 1.70 -8.97
N MET A 222 4.91 0.75 -9.64
CA MET A 222 4.66 -0.68 -9.53
C MET A 222 5.98 -1.40 -9.26
N VAL A 223 6.00 -2.23 -8.24
CA VAL A 223 7.16 -3.08 -7.93
C VAL A 223 6.92 -4.45 -8.52
N TYR A 224 7.96 -4.99 -9.13
CA TYR A 224 7.93 -6.30 -9.75
C TYR A 224 9.09 -7.13 -9.21
N ALA A 225 8.80 -8.39 -8.91
CA ALA A 225 9.77 -9.37 -8.49
C ALA A 225 9.35 -10.73 -9.04
N THR A 226 10.31 -11.63 -9.19
CA THR A 226 10.07 -13.02 -9.59
C THR A 226 10.97 -13.94 -8.77
N SER A 227 10.55 -15.20 -8.60
CA SER A 227 11.26 -16.19 -7.78
C SER A 227 12.60 -16.64 -8.33
N THR A 228 12.85 -16.40 -9.61
CA THR A 228 14.14 -16.68 -10.25
C THR A 228 15.18 -15.59 -9.99
N MET A 229 14.79 -14.45 -9.39
CA MET A 229 15.65 -13.29 -9.21
C MET A 229 15.91 -13.02 -7.73
N SER A 230 17.10 -12.50 -7.42
CA SER A 230 17.53 -12.16 -6.06
C SER A 230 17.12 -10.75 -5.62
N TYR A 231 16.45 -9.98 -6.47
CA TYR A 231 16.06 -8.59 -6.20
C TYR A 231 14.75 -8.19 -6.89
N ALA A 232 14.08 -7.19 -6.31
CA ALA A 232 12.94 -6.52 -6.91
C ALA A 232 13.37 -5.35 -7.81
N ILE A 233 12.53 -5.00 -8.79
CA ILE A 233 12.65 -3.79 -9.63
C ILE A 233 11.42 -2.92 -9.47
N ALA A 234 11.55 -1.62 -9.76
CA ALA A 234 10.42 -0.70 -9.75
C ALA A 234 10.19 -0.09 -11.14
N LEU A 235 8.96 -0.24 -11.64
CA LEU A 235 8.44 0.51 -12.78
C LEU A 235 7.78 1.77 -12.25
N ILE A 236 8.19 2.93 -12.75
CA ILE A 236 7.77 4.23 -12.23
C ILE A 236 7.25 5.08 -13.39
N CYS A 237 5.96 5.44 -13.34
CA CYS A 237 5.47 6.59 -14.08
C CYS A 237 5.97 7.86 -13.38
N PRO A 238 6.74 8.73 -14.05
CA PRO A 238 7.38 9.84 -13.40
C PRO A 238 6.42 10.99 -13.09
N ASN A 239 6.72 11.73 -12.03
CA ASN A 239 6.20 13.07 -11.84
C ASN A 239 6.90 14.00 -12.84
N VAL A 240 6.27 14.22 -14.01
CA VAL A 240 6.88 14.93 -15.14
C VAL A 240 7.46 16.30 -14.73
N PRO A 241 6.77 17.19 -13.98
CA PRO A 241 7.36 18.45 -13.53
C PRO A 241 8.68 18.29 -12.75
N ASN A 242 8.72 17.35 -11.80
CA ASN A 242 9.92 17.11 -10.99
C ASN A 242 11.03 16.42 -11.79
N LEU A 243 10.66 15.54 -12.73
CA LEU A 243 11.61 14.88 -13.62
C LEU A 243 12.25 15.89 -14.59
N LYS A 244 11.47 16.81 -15.16
CA LYS A 244 11.98 17.91 -16.01
C LYS A 244 12.98 18.79 -15.27
N ALA A 245 12.68 19.14 -14.01
CA ALA A 245 13.60 19.91 -13.18
C ALA A 245 14.93 19.17 -12.95
N LEU A 246 14.88 17.86 -12.71
CA LEU A 246 16.07 17.01 -12.57
C LEU A 246 16.85 16.92 -13.90
N ALA A 247 16.17 16.67 -15.01
CA ALA A 247 16.79 16.58 -16.33
C ALA A 247 17.53 17.88 -16.71
N ALA A 248 16.92 19.04 -16.44
CA ALA A 248 17.55 20.34 -16.65
C ALA A 248 18.85 20.51 -15.83
N THR A 249 18.89 20.01 -14.59
CA THR A 249 20.12 20.05 -13.78
C THR A 249 21.22 19.11 -14.28
N LEU A 250 20.85 18.07 -15.02
CA LEU A 250 21.76 17.07 -15.58
C LEU A 250 22.12 17.36 -17.05
N GLY A 251 21.62 18.46 -17.63
CA GLY A 251 21.88 18.82 -19.02
C GLY A 251 21.18 17.90 -20.04
N VAL A 252 20.10 17.23 -19.64
CA VAL A 252 19.26 16.40 -20.51
C VAL A 252 18.10 17.24 -21.05
N ASP A 253 17.68 16.99 -22.30
CA ASP A 253 16.51 17.64 -22.89
C ASP A 253 15.27 17.44 -21.99
N ALA A 254 14.73 18.55 -21.49
CA ALA A 254 13.61 18.54 -20.56
C ALA A 254 12.24 18.53 -21.27
N ASP A 255 12.20 18.57 -22.60
CA ASP A 255 10.95 18.57 -23.37
C ASP A 255 10.58 17.19 -23.93
N ASP A 256 11.54 16.27 -24.02
CA ASP A 256 11.31 14.87 -24.41
C ASP A 256 11.29 13.94 -23.17
N VAL A 257 10.09 13.50 -22.77
CA VAL A 257 9.91 12.59 -21.62
C VAL A 257 10.51 11.22 -21.89
N GLY A 258 10.40 10.71 -23.11
CA GLY A 258 11.01 9.45 -23.51
C GLY A 258 12.53 9.49 -23.36
N ALA A 259 13.17 10.58 -23.80
CA ALA A 259 14.62 10.77 -23.67
C ALA A 259 15.06 10.85 -22.20
N MET A 260 14.29 11.56 -21.36
CA MET A 260 14.53 11.59 -19.90
C MET A 260 14.41 10.20 -19.27
N CYS A 261 13.39 9.42 -19.65
CA CYS A 261 13.15 8.08 -19.11
C CYS A 261 14.24 7.07 -19.51
N ALA A 262 14.87 7.25 -20.68
CA ALA A 262 15.95 6.39 -21.17
C ALA A 262 17.35 6.81 -20.69
N ASN A 263 17.51 8.04 -20.17
CA ASN A 263 18.81 8.58 -19.78
C ASN A 263 19.36 7.90 -18.50
N LYS A 264 20.62 7.45 -18.55
CA LYS A 264 21.26 6.71 -17.44
C LYS A 264 21.47 7.55 -16.18
N ASP A 265 21.79 8.84 -16.33
CA ASP A 265 22.04 9.73 -15.19
C ASP A 265 20.72 10.08 -14.48
N VAL A 266 19.65 10.28 -15.25
CA VAL A 266 18.29 10.45 -14.73
C VAL A 266 17.85 9.19 -13.97
N LEU A 267 18.02 8.00 -14.57
CA LEU A 267 17.70 6.72 -13.92
C LEU A 267 18.50 6.52 -12.62
N ALA A 268 19.79 6.85 -12.61
CA ALA A 268 20.64 6.75 -11.43
C ALA A 268 20.18 7.71 -10.30
N ALA A 269 19.81 8.94 -10.65
CA ALA A 269 19.30 9.93 -9.70
C ALA A 269 17.94 9.50 -9.12
N VAL A 270 17.03 8.97 -9.95
CA VAL A 270 15.74 8.43 -9.48
C VAL A 270 15.96 7.21 -8.60
N LEU A 271 16.84 6.27 -8.98
CA LEU A 271 17.16 5.10 -8.17
C LEU A 271 17.72 5.49 -6.79
N LYS A 272 18.53 6.55 -6.73
CA LYS A 272 19.04 7.09 -5.46
C LYS A 272 17.90 7.59 -4.56
N ASP A 273 16.98 8.41 -5.10
CA ASP A 273 15.81 8.91 -4.36
C ASP A 273 14.87 7.78 -3.92
N VAL A 274 14.70 6.75 -4.76
CA VAL A 274 13.98 5.51 -4.44
C VAL A 274 14.60 4.80 -3.24
N LYS A 275 15.92 4.58 -3.24
CA LYS A 275 16.63 3.94 -2.11
C LYS A 275 16.52 4.75 -0.83
N GLU A 276 16.68 6.07 -0.91
CA GLU A 276 16.52 6.98 0.23
C GLU A 276 15.09 6.94 0.79
N THR A 277 14.08 6.90 -0.09
CA THR A 277 12.66 6.80 0.29
C THR A 277 12.36 5.47 0.97
N CYS A 278 12.85 4.35 0.43
CA CYS A 278 12.71 3.02 1.03
C CYS A 278 13.38 2.93 2.40
N ALA A 279 14.59 3.49 2.54
CA ALA A 279 15.30 3.53 3.82
C ALA A 279 14.55 4.37 4.87
N ALA A 280 14.01 5.53 4.47
CA ALA A 280 13.18 6.36 5.35
C ALA A 280 11.88 5.65 5.79
N ALA A 281 11.35 4.76 4.95
CA ALA A 281 10.21 3.90 5.27
C ALA A 281 10.60 2.63 6.07
N LYS A 282 11.87 2.48 6.47
CA LYS A 282 12.41 1.34 7.23
C LYS A 282 12.21 -0.01 6.51
N LEU A 283 12.28 -0.03 5.19
CA LEU A 283 12.27 -1.27 4.42
C LEU A 283 13.59 -2.03 4.59
N ALA A 284 13.53 -3.35 4.57
CA ALA A 284 14.72 -4.19 4.55
C ALA A 284 15.45 -4.08 3.20
N LYS A 285 16.76 -4.35 3.18
CA LYS A 285 17.58 -4.20 1.96
C LYS A 285 17.06 -5.02 0.78
N PHE A 286 16.56 -6.23 1.02
CA PHE A 286 16.01 -7.11 0.00
C PHE A 286 14.65 -6.64 -0.55
N GLU A 287 13.91 -5.83 0.23
CA GLU A 287 12.65 -5.21 -0.23
C GLU A 287 12.91 -4.01 -1.14
N MET A 288 14.10 -3.41 -1.08
CA MET A 288 14.42 -2.21 -1.86
C MET A 288 14.64 -2.56 -3.34
N PRO A 289 13.98 -1.87 -4.28
CA PRO A 289 14.24 -2.08 -5.69
C PRO A 289 15.71 -1.83 -6.05
N ALA A 290 16.36 -2.81 -6.67
CA ALA A 290 17.77 -2.70 -7.07
C ALA A 290 17.93 -1.88 -8.35
N LYS A 291 16.93 -1.92 -9.23
CA LYS A 291 16.88 -1.21 -10.52
C LYS A 291 15.51 -0.54 -10.69
N VAL A 292 15.48 0.54 -11.47
CA VAL A 292 14.26 1.29 -11.82
C VAL A 292 14.09 1.33 -13.33
N ILE A 293 12.84 1.31 -13.78
CA ILE A 293 12.42 1.53 -15.16
C ILE A 293 11.47 2.73 -15.14
N LEU A 294 11.80 3.78 -15.88
CA LEU A 294 10.89 4.91 -16.05
C LEU A 294 9.95 4.67 -17.22
N ILE A 295 8.66 4.88 -17.00
CA ILE A 295 7.60 4.68 -17.99
C ILE A 295 7.04 6.05 -18.35
N GLU A 296 7.23 6.47 -19.59
CA GLU A 296 6.77 7.77 -20.10
C GLU A 296 5.26 7.95 -19.96
N GLU A 297 4.49 6.92 -20.33
CA GLU A 297 3.04 6.96 -20.30
C GLU A 297 2.50 6.77 -18.88
N LEU A 298 1.65 7.69 -18.43
CA LEU A 298 0.96 7.55 -17.15
C LEU A 298 -0.10 6.44 -17.22
N TRP A 299 -0.13 5.56 -16.22
CA TRP A 299 -1.18 4.54 -16.11
C TRP A 299 -2.52 5.15 -15.68
N THR A 300 -3.58 4.80 -16.41
CA THR A 300 -4.94 5.25 -16.13
C THR A 300 -5.95 4.11 -16.34
N PRO A 301 -7.22 4.28 -15.93
CA PRO A 301 -8.26 3.33 -16.28
C PRO A 301 -8.53 3.27 -17.80
N GLU A 302 -8.37 4.39 -18.51
CA GLU A 302 -8.66 4.50 -19.95
C GLU A 302 -7.65 3.74 -20.81
N ASN A 303 -6.38 3.65 -20.40
CA ASN A 303 -5.37 2.82 -21.08
C ASN A 303 -5.26 1.39 -20.52
N ASP A 304 -6.28 0.96 -19.75
CA ASP A 304 -6.43 -0.38 -19.19
C ASP A 304 -5.29 -0.83 -18.24
N MET A 305 -4.53 0.12 -17.69
CA MET A 305 -3.45 -0.17 -16.74
C MET A 305 -3.93 -0.13 -15.28
N LEU A 306 -5.03 0.57 -15.02
CA LEU A 306 -5.67 0.65 -13.71
C LEU A 306 -7.11 0.12 -13.74
N THR A 307 -7.63 -0.33 -12.61
CA THR A 307 -9.07 -0.56 -12.43
C THR A 307 -9.82 0.77 -12.27
N ALA A 308 -11.15 0.74 -12.34
CA ALA A 308 -11.99 1.92 -12.11
C ALA A 308 -11.77 2.56 -10.71
N VAL A 309 -11.30 1.78 -9.73
CA VAL A 309 -10.92 2.25 -8.38
C VAL A 309 -9.41 2.50 -8.25
N GLN A 310 -8.72 2.72 -9.37
CA GLN A 310 -7.29 3.05 -9.48
C GLN A 310 -6.34 2.01 -8.87
N LYS A 311 -6.71 0.72 -8.87
CA LYS A 311 -5.79 -0.37 -8.52
C LYS A 311 -4.98 -0.82 -9.73
N LEU A 312 -3.71 -1.16 -9.52
CA LEU A 312 -2.81 -1.64 -10.58
C LEU A 312 -3.30 -2.96 -11.18
N LYS A 313 -3.39 -3.02 -12.52
CA LYS A 313 -3.57 -4.25 -13.28
C LYS A 313 -2.20 -4.86 -13.60
N ARG A 314 -1.59 -5.48 -12.58
CA ARG A 314 -0.19 -5.93 -12.60
C ARG A 314 0.15 -6.80 -13.82
N ARG A 315 -0.73 -7.74 -14.19
CA ARG A 315 -0.49 -8.68 -15.30
C ARG A 315 -0.40 -7.95 -16.64
N GLU A 316 -1.29 -6.99 -16.84
CA GLU A 316 -1.41 -6.16 -18.04
C GLU A 316 -0.22 -5.22 -18.16
N ILE A 317 0.18 -4.56 -17.06
CA ILE A 317 1.37 -3.69 -17.01
C ILE A 317 2.64 -4.50 -17.32
N VAL A 318 2.81 -5.67 -16.69
CA VAL A 318 3.97 -6.55 -16.95
C VAL A 318 3.99 -7.03 -18.40
N ALA A 319 2.83 -7.39 -18.97
CA ALA A 319 2.74 -7.80 -20.37
C ALA A 319 3.15 -6.66 -21.32
N LYS A 320 2.68 -5.42 -21.07
CA LYS A 320 3.02 -4.24 -21.88
C LYS A 320 4.50 -3.88 -21.81
N HIS A 321 5.13 -4.02 -20.64
CA HIS A 321 6.53 -3.60 -20.42
C HIS A 321 7.53 -4.77 -20.34
N LYS A 322 7.15 -5.95 -20.83
CA LYS A 322 7.94 -7.18 -20.73
C LYS A 322 9.37 -7.03 -21.26
N ALA A 323 9.54 -6.40 -22.42
CA ALA A 323 10.86 -6.21 -23.03
C ALA A 323 11.80 -5.39 -22.13
N ALA A 324 11.29 -4.33 -21.48
CA ALA A 324 12.08 -3.51 -20.56
C ALA A 324 12.43 -4.28 -19.27
N ILE A 325 11.46 -5.04 -18.74
CA ILE A 325 11.66 -5.91 -17.56
C ILE A 325 12.74 -6.96 -17.84
N ASP A 326 12.62 -7.68 -18.95
CA ASP A 326 13.56 -8.73 -19.33
C ASP A 326 14.97 -8.13 -19.51
N THR A 327 15.11 -6.98 -20.19
CA THR A 327 16.40 -6.27 -20.35
C THR A 327 17.07 -5.93 -19.01
N VAL A 328 16.28 -5.59 -17.99
CA VAL A 328 16.78 -5.19 -16.67
C VAL A 328 17.16 -6.41 -15.82
N TYR A 329 16.58 -7.57 -16.08
CA TYR A 329 16.88 -8.80 -15.34
C TYR A 329 17.98 -9.68 -15.96
N VAL A 330 18.42 -9.37 -17.18
CA VAL A 330 19.62 -9.93 -17.79
C VAL A 330 20.89 -9.37 -17.12
#